data_AF-E6XNY7-F1
#
_entry.id   AF-E6XNY7-F1
#
_cell.length_a   1.000
_cell.length_b   1.000
_cell.length_c   1.000
_cell.angle_alpha   90.00
_cell.angle_beta   90.00
_cell.angle_gamma   90.00
#
_symmetry.space_group_name_H-M   'P 1'
#
loop_
_entity.id
_entity.type
_entity.pdbx_description
1 polymer ?
#
loop_
_entity_poly.entity_id
_entity_poly.type
_entity_poly.pdbx_seq_one_letter_code
_entity_poly.pdbx_strand_id
1 'polypeptide(L)'
;MKSHKNDVQLLKFALEIGIGYAKKRGFDDFERGVSPKDKVECIYRLLVTDNLIQPLAKDKEDGPNMKHKLILWITRQLPADHPLLK
;
A
#
# COMPACT_ATOMS: atom_id res chain seq x y z
N MET A 1 -2.02 4.00 -21.23
CA MET A 1 -1.54 3.38 -19.99
C MET A 1 -2.69 2.54 -19.46
N LYS A 2 -2.53 1.21 -19.41
CA LYS A 2 -3.65 0.27 -19.19
C LYS A 2 -4.21 0.47 -17.78
N SER A 3 -5.47 0.89 -17.66
CA SER A 3 -6.19 0.88 -16.38
C SER A 3 -6.12 -0.51 -15.79
N HIS A 4 -5.45 -0.66 -14.64
CA HIS A 4 -5.44 -1.90 -13.91
C HIS A 4 -6.88 -2.18 -13.49
N LYS A 5 -7.54 -3.18 -14.10
CA LYS A 5 -8.93 -3.53 -13.74
C LYS A 5 -9.08 -3.93 -12.26
N ASN A 6 -7.95 -4.15 -11.58
CA ASN A 6 -7.84 -4.72 -10.25
C ASN A 6 -7.24 -3.77 -9.20
N ASP A 7 -7.32 -2.43 -9.35
CA ASP A 7 -6.83 -1.48 -8.33
C ASP A 7 -7.29 -1.82 -6.90
N VAL A 8 -8.54 -2.27 -6.74
CA VAL A 8 -9.10 -2.70 -5.45
C VAL A 8 -8.39 -3.94 -4.90
N GLN A 9 -8.10 -4.93 -5.75
CA GLN A 9 -7.42 -6.15 -5.34
C GLN A 9 -5.93 -5.90 -5.08
N LEU A 10 -5.28 -5.07 -5.89
CA LEU A 10 -3.90 -4.63 -5.66
C LEU A 10 -3.78 -3.87 -4.34
N LEU A 11 -4.73 -2.98 -4.03
CA LEU A 11 -4.75 -2.28 -2.75
C LEU A 11 -4.92 -3.25 -1.58
N LYS A 12 -5.83 -4.22 -1.69
CA LYS A 12 -6.03 -5.23 -0.65
C LYS A 12 -4.77 -6.07 -0.44
N PHE A 13 -4.11 -6.47 -1.53
CA PHE A 13 -2.86 -7.23 -1.47
C PHE A 13 -1.72 -6.38 -0.87
N ALA A 14 -1.61 -5.10 -1.25
CA ALA A 14 -0.65 -4.17 -0.67
C ALA A 14 -0.85 -3.99 0.85
N LEU A 15 -2.11 -3.95 1.31
CA LEU A 15 -2.43 -3.90 2.74
C LEU A 15 -2.02 -5.20 3.46
N GLU A 16 -2.33 -6.38 2.92
CA GLU A 16 -1.88 -7.65 3.51
C GLU A 16 -0.36 -7.74 3.64
N ILE A 17 0.37 -7.41 2.57
CA ILE A 17 1.84 -7.41 2.59
C ILE A 17 2.38 -6.33 3.53
N GLY A 18 1.75 -5.14 3.55
CA GLY A 18 2.10 -4.07 4.47
C GLY A 18 1.91 -4.45 5.94
N ILE A 19 0.81 -5.13 6.29
CA ILE A 19 0.54 -5.64 7.64
C ILE A 19 1.59 -6.69 8.03
N GLY A 20 1.86 -7.63 7.13
CA GLY A 20 2.92 -8.62 7.34
C GLY A 20 4.31 -7.98 7.51
N TYR A 21 4.58 -6.91 6.77
CA TYR A 21 5.80 -6.13 6.89
C TYR A 21 5.91 -5.41 8.24
N ALA A 22 4.83 -4.75 8.66
CA ALA A 22 4.73 -4.09 9.96
C ALA A 22 5.01 -5.08 11.11
N LYS A 23 4.37 -6.27 11.06
CA LYS A 23 4.63 -7.34 12.03
C LYS A 23 6.07 -7.80 12.07
N LYS A 24 6.70 -8.01 10.91
CA LYS A 24 8.12 -8.39 10.82
C LYS A 24 9.04 -7.33 11.43
N ARG A 25 8.64 -6.06 11.38
CA ARG A 25 9.37 -4.94 11.96
C ARG A 25 9.09 -4.76 13.46
N GLY A 26 8.20 -5.54 14.04
CA GLY A 26 7.85 -5.51 15.47
C GLY A 26 6.62 -4.66 15.81
N PHE A 27 5.81 -4.27 14.82
CA PHE A 27 4.54 -3.60 15.06
C PHE A 27 3.40 -4.62 15.26
N ASP A 28 2.44 -4.27 16.12
CA ASP A 28 1.23 -5.04 16.33
C ASP A 28 0.26 -4.99 15.13
N ASP A 29 -0.65 -5.96 15.09
CA ASP A 29 -1.71 -6.01 14.08
C ASP A 29 -2.70 -4.85 14.26
N PHE A 30 -3.38 -4.47 13.18
CA PHE A 30 -4.40 -3.43 13.30
C PHE A 30 -5.63 -3.98 14.04
N GLU A 31 -6.11 -3.24 15.04
CA GLU A 31 -7.36 -3.57 15.71
C GLU A 31 -8.56 -3.64 14.74
N ARG A 32 -9.57 -4.44 15.13
CA ARG A 32 -10.79 -4.66 14.33
C ARG A 32 -11.64 -3.40 14.10
N GLY A 33 -11.36 -2.30 14.80
CA GLY A 33 -12.03 -1.00 14.61
C GLY A 33 -11.30 -0.01 13.69
N VAL A 34 -10.06 -0.32 13.28
CA VAL A 34 -9.30 0.60 12.43
C VAL A 34 -9.92 0.69 11.05
N SER A 35 -10.29 1.92 10.69
CA SER A 35 -10.84 2.27 9.39
C SER A 35 -9.85 1.93 8.26
N PRO A 36 -10.34 1.54 7.08
CA PRO A 36 -9.49 1.18 5.96
C PRO A 36 -8.59 2.33 5.48
N LYS A 37 -8.97 3.58 5.74
CA LYS A 37 -8.15 4.77 5.44
C LYS A 37 -6.92 4.82 6.36
N ASP A 38 -7.13 4.72 7.67
CA ASP A 38 -6.07 4.71 8.68
C ASP A 38 -5.09 3.56 8.47
N LYS A 39 -5.58 2.37 8.11
CA LYS A 39 -4.73 1.23 7.68
C LYS A 39 -3.80 1.61 6.53
N VAL A 40 -4.35 2.23 5.48
CA VAL A 40 -3.58 2.67 4.31
C VAL A 40 -2.54 3.71 4.73
N GLU A 41 -2.92 4.69 5.54
CA GLU A 41 -2.04 5.76 6.03
C GLU A 41 -0.89 5.21 6.88
N CYS A 42 -1.19 4.32 7.83
CA CYS A 42 -0.19 3.68 8.66
C CYS A 42 0.82 2.87 7.84
N ILE A 43 0.35 2.02 6.93
CA ILE A 43 1.24 1.24 6.06
C ILE A 43 2.05 2.17 5.15
N TYR A 44 1.42 3.16 4.53
CA TYR A 44 2.10 4.15 3.69
C TYR A 44 3.21 4.87 4.46
N ARG A 45 2.91 5.39 5.65
CA ARG A 45 3.90 6.05 6.52
C ARG A 45 5.04 5.12 6.88
N LEU A 46 4.74 3.88 7.24
CA LEU A 46 5.75 2.87 7.57
C LEU A 46 6.72 2.61 6.41
N LEU A 47 6.18 2.45 5.20
CA LEU A 47 6.96 2.21 3.98
C LEU A 47 7.77 3.44 3.58
N VAL A 48 7.24 4.65 3.78
CA VAL A 48 7.97 5.92 3.57
C VAL A 48 9.14 6.05 4.56
N THR A 49 8.89 5.79 5.85
CA THR A 49 9.94 5.80 6.89
C THR A 49 11.05 4.82 6.55
N ASP A 50 10.70 3.68 5.97
CA ASP A 50 11.65 2.68 5.52
C ASP A 50 12.29 2.95 4.15
N ASN A 51 11.96 4.07 3.51
CA ASN A 51 12.38 4.44 2.15
C ASN A 51 12.00 3.41 1.07
N LEU A 52 11.05 2.52 1.34
CA LEU A 52 10.52 1.55 0.37
C LEU A 52 9.65 2.23 -0.70
N ILE A 53 8.98 3.32 -0.31
CA ILE A 53 8.20 4.15 -1.21
C ILE A 53 8.58 5.62 -1.06
N GLN A 54 8.50 6.34 -2.16
CA GLN A 54 8.74 7.79 -2.16
C GLN A 54 7.55 8.51 -1.52
N PRO A 55 7.78 9.40 -0.54
CA PRO A 55 6.73 10.23 0.02
C PRO A 55 6.06 11.06 -1.07
N LEU A 56 4.76 11.26 -0.90
CA LEU A 56 3.99 12.26 -1.61
C LEU A 56 4.39 13.64 -1.12
N ALA A 57 4.26 14.63 -1.99
CA ALA A 57 4.36 16.02 -1.57
C ALA A 57 3.24 16.32 -0.55
N LYS A 58 3.51 17.21 0.41
CA LYS A 58 2.51 17.63 1.42
C LYS A 58 1.17 18.07 0.81
N ASP A 59 1.23 18.68 -0.37
CA ASP A 59 0.07 19.16 -1.12
C ASP A 59 -0.74 18.06 -1.82
N LYS A 60 -0.18 16.84 -1.88
CA LYS A 60 -0.78 15.66 -2.54
C LYS A 60 -0.92 14.48 -1.59
N GLU A 61 -0.84 14.71 -0.29
CA GLU A 61 -1.01 13.69 0.76
C GLU A 61 -2.50 13.38 0.97
N ASP A 62 -3.20 13.04 -0.13
CA ASP A 62 -4.61 12.69 -0.12
C ASP A 62 -4.79 11.17 -0.07
N GLY A 63 -5.88 10.73 0.57
CA GLY A 63 -6.28 9.32 0.61
C GLY A 63 -6.19 8.57 -0.73
N PRO A 64 -6.69 9.08 -1.87
CA PRO A 64 -6.52 8.42 -3.17
C PRO A 64 -5.06 8.32 -3.63
N ASN A 65 -4.23 9.35 -3.40
CA ASN A 65 -2.82 9.34 -3.78
C ASN A 65 -2.02 8.30 -2.98
N MET A 66 -2.29 8.18 -1.68
CA MET A 66 -1.65 7.17 -0.82
C MET A 66 -2.00 5.74 -1.26
N LYS A 67 -3.28 5.49 -1.57
CA LYS A 67 -3.71 4.19 -2.12
C LYS A 67 -2.97 3.87 -3.40
N HIS A 68 -2.85 4.84 -4.31
CA HIS A 68 -2.13 4.65 -5.56
C HIS A 68 -0.64 4.36 -5.35
N LYS A 69 0.00 5.00 -4.35
CA LYS A 69 1.39 4.68 -3.96
C LYS A 69 1.56 3.26 -3.47
N LEU A 70 0.64 2.76 -2.64
CA LEU A 70 0.64 1.36 -2.19
C LEU A 70 0.45 0.39 -3.37
N ILE A 71 -0.45 0.71 -4.29
CA ILE A 71 -0.68 -0.08 -5.52
C ILE A 71 0.58 -0.10 -6.38
N LEU A 72 1.26 1.04 -6.57
CA LEU A 72 2.50 1.11 -7.34
C LEU A 72 3.61 0.30 -6.67
N TRP A 73 3.75 0.41 -5.35
CA TRP A 73 4.74 -0.35 -4.59
C TRP A 73 4.55 -1.85 -4.74
N ILE A 74 3.32 -2.34 -4.56
CA ILE A 74 3.06 -3.77 -4.69
C ILE A 74 3.20 -4.23 -6.13
N THR A 75 2.82 -3.41 -7.10
CA THR A 75 3.04 -3.68 -8.52
C THR A 75 4.52 -3.84 -8.87
N ARG A 76 5.42 -3.11 -8.16
CA ARG A 76 6.87 -3.27 -8.32
C ARG A 76 7.41 -4.52 -7.63
N GLN A 77 6.73 -5.03 -6.60
CA GLN A 77 7.08 -6.31 -5.97
C GLN A 77 6.53 -7.51 -6.73
N LEU A 78 5.39 -7.36 -7.41
CA LEU A 78 4.77 -8.42 -8.18
C LEU A 78 5.54 -8.64 -9.49
N PRO A 79 5.70 -9.91 -9.93
CA PRO A 79 6.31 -10.21 -11.22
C PRO A 79 5.47 -9.63 -12.36
N ALA A 80 6.10 -9.26 -13.47
CA ALA A 80 5.42 -8.62 -14.60
C ALA A 80 4.30 -9.47 -15.24
N ASP A 81 4.30 -10.78 -15.02
CA ASP A 81 3.26 -11.70 -15.50
C ASP A 81 2.11 -11.92 -14.49
N HIS A 82 2.09 -11.20 -13.36
CA HIS A 82 1.09 -11.42 -12.32
C HIS A 82 -0.33 -11.12 -12.83
N PRO A 83 -1.32 -11.99 -12.56
CA PRO A 83 -2.70 -11.83 -13.05
C PRO A 83 -3.38 -10.54 -12.57
N LEU A 84 -2.91 -9.95 -11.47
CA LEU A 84 -3.40 -8.67 -10.96
C LEU A 84 -2.91 -7.45 -11.78
N LEU A 85 -1.89 -7.62 -12.62
CA LEU A 85 -1.32 -6.57 -13.48
C LEU A 85 -1.82 -6.63 -14.93
N LYS A 86 -2.70 -7.59 -15.24
CA LYS A 86 -3.15 -7.93 -16.61
C LYS A 86 -4.38 -7.15 -17.07
#